data_AF-A0A8K0CQ92-F1
#
_entry.id   AF-A0A8K0CQ92-F1
#
_cell.length_a   1.000
_cell.length_b   1.000
_cell.length_c   1.000
_cell.angle_alpha   90.00
_cell.angle_beta   90.00
_cell.angle_gamma   90.00
#
_symmetry.space_group_name_H-M   'P 1'
#
loop_
_entity.id
_entity.type
_entity.pdbx_description
1 polymer ?
#
loop_
_entity_poly.entity_id
_entity_poly.type
_entity_poly.pdbx_seq_one_letter_code
_entity_poly.pdbx_strand_id
1 'polypeptide(L)'
;MLYLSDNMIIKLENSTFQDMDKLISLDLSINGLSKLPPVIFHLPSLKRLYLSQNQNINIVETVEEASPITSPLESLDIGFNDLETLPNLGIMPYLLLYNISGNNLDNMEIKDVAGLCNLKTLVNDNFTTYFTNPCDCWNIQRWLKEKKVKFMEMLCEVQTQGKCEQ
;
A
#
# COMPACT_ATOMS: atom_id res chain seq x y z
N MET A 1 -15.33 -7.90 -12.93
CA MET A 1 -13.92 -8.10 -12.51
C MET A 1 -13.09 -8.09 -13.78
N LEU A 2 -11.86 -7.57 -13.73
CA LEU A 2 -10.94 -7.54 -14.86
C LEU A 2 -9.59 -8.07 -14.38
N TYR A 3 -9.08 -9.09 -15.07
CA TYR A 3 -7.81 -9.74 -14.78
C TYR A 3 -6.87 -9.51 -15.95
N LEU A 4 -5.79 -8.78 -15.71
CA LEU A 4 -4.75 -8.43 -16.66
C LEU A 4 -3.37 -8.79 -16.10
N SER A 5 -3.33 -9.66 -15.08
CA SER A 5 -2.08 -10.11 -14.49
C SER A 5 -1.26 -10.98 -15.44
N ASP A 6 0.05 -10.98 -15.22
CA ASP A 6 1.04 -11.73 -16.02
C ASP A 6 0.97 -11.37 -17.51
N ASN A 7 1.13 -10.06 -17.77
CA ASN A 7 1.19 -9.51 -19.12
C ASN A 7 2.40 -8.57 -19.24
N MET A 8 2.55 -7.96 -20.42
CA MET A 8 3.61 -6.98 -20.71
C MET A 8 3.04 -5.57 -20.81
N ILE A 9 2.07 -5.22 -19.95
CA ILE A 9 1.49 -3.88 -19.94
C ILE A 9 2.51 -2.93 -19.32
N ILE A 10 2.96 -1.97 -20.10
CA ILE A 10 3.95 -0.96 -19.66
C ILE A 10 3.27 0.39 -19.42
N LYS A 11 2.24 0.70 -20.20
CA LYS A 11 1.54 1.99 -20.17
C LYS A 11 0.04 1.78 -20.26
N LEU A 12 -0.69 2.57 -19.50
CA LEU A 12 -2.14 2.71 -19.57
C LEU A 12 -2.43 4.20 -19.81
N GLU A 13 -3.34 4.50 -20.73
CA GLU A 13 -3.77 5.88 -20.97
C GLU A 13 -4.69 6.35 -19.83
N ASN A 14 -4.75 7.66 -19.58
CA ASN A 14 -5.49 8.22 -18.44
C ASN A 14 -6.98 7.84 -18.44
N SER A 15 -7.57 7.65 -19.62
CA SER A 15 -8.98 7.28 -19.80
C SER A 15 -9.25 5.77 -19.78
N THR A 16 -8.24 4.91 -19.63
CA THR A 16 -8.36 3.44 -19.78
C THR A 16 -9.53 2.86 -18.96
N PHE A 17 -9.76 3.37 -17.76
CA PHE A 17 -10.78 2.86 -16.84
C PHE A 17 -11.95 3.83 -16.59
N GLN A 18 -12.01 4.95 -17.31
CA GLN A 18 -12.89 6.08 -16.98
C GLN A 18 -14.37 5.73 -16.85
N ASP A 19 -14.88 4.78 -17.64
CA ASP A 19 -16.29 4.38 -17.66
C ASP A 19 -16.55 3.01 -17.00
N MET A 20 -15.60 2.52 -16.20
CA MET A 20 -15.67 1.20 -15.58
C MET A 20 -16.38 1.22 -14.21
N ASP A 21 -17.54 1.87 -14.12
CA ASP A 21 -18.27 2.11 -12.86
C ASP A 21 -18.64 0.84 -12.09
N LYS A 22 -18.78 -0.29 -12.79
CA LYS A 22 -19.16 -1.60 -12.23
C LYS A 22 -17.95 -2.48 -11.92
N LEU A 23 -16.73 -1.97 -12.09
CA LEU A 23 -15.53 -2.75 -11.85
C LEU A 23 -15.30 -2.93 -10.36
N ILE A 24 -15.43 -4.17 -9.88
CA ILE A 24 -15.29 -4.51 -8.46
C ILE A 24 -13.85 -4.92 -8.10
N SER A 25 -13.17 -5.57 -9.04
CA SER A 25 -11.84 -6.15 -8.84
C SER A 25 -11.03 -5.93 -10.09
N LEU A 26 -9.82 -5.42 -9.92
CA LEU A 26 -8.85 -5.20 -10.98
C LEU A 26 -7.51 -5.79 -10.55
N ASP A 27 -6.99 -6.69 -11.38
CA ASP A 27 -5.67 -7.27 -11.19
C ASP A 27 -4.77 -6.87 -12.36
N LEU A 28 -3.72 -6.11 -12.03
CA LEU A 28 -2.65 -5.64 -12.92
C LEU A 28 -1.28 -6.14 -12.41
N SER A 29 -1.27 -7.17 -11.56
CA SER A 29 -0.02 -7.71 -11.02
C SER A 29 0.85 -8.34 -12.11
N ILE A 30 2.16 -8.45 -11.89
CA ILE A 30 3.11 -9.08 -12.82
C ILE A 30 3.03 -8.42 -14.21
N ASN A 31 3.37 -7.14 -14.25
CA ASN A 31 3.42 -6.34 -15.47
C ASN A 31 4.65 -5.41 -15.42
N GLY A 32 4.80 -4.54 -16.42
CA GLY A 32 5.91 -3.59 -16.51
C GLY A 32 5.47 -2.14 -16.30
N LEU A 33 4.40 -1.90 -15.54
CA LEU A 33 3.79 -0.57 -15.43
C LEU A 33 4.75 0.45 -14.83
N SER A 34 4.89 1.60 -15.50
CA SER A 34 5.64 2.73 -14.95
C SER A 34 4.74 3.76 -14.26
N LYS A 35 3.47 3.87 -14.70
CA LYS A 35 2.47 4.78 -14.13
C LYS A 35 1.08 4.17 -14.30
N LEU A 36 0.21 4.47 -13.34
CA LEU A 36 -1.21 4.11 -13.40
C LEU A 36 -2.05 5.34 -13.73
N PRO A 37 -3.23 5.18 -14.36
CA PRO A 37 -4.15 6.28 -14.54
C PRO A 37 -4.81 6.62 -13.19
N PRO A 38 -4.75 7.87 -12.69
CA PRO A 38 -5.28 8.24 -11.37
C PRO A 38 -6.75 7.88 -11.15
N VAL A 39 -7.55 7.86 -12.23
CA VAL A 39 -8.98 7.51 -12.21
C VAL A 39 -9.28 6.14 -11.59
N ILE A 40 -8.29 5.23 -11.54
CA ILE A 40 -8.43 3.89 -10.93
C ILE A 40 -8.83 3.99 -9.44
N PHE A 41 -8.40 5.05 -8.76
CA PHE A 41 -8.68 5.34 -7.35
C PHE A 41 -9.99 6.11 -7.13
N HIS A 42 -10.72 6.40 -8.21
CA HIS A 42 -12.04 7.05 -8.18
C HIS A 42 -13.17 6.17 -8.71
N LEU A 43 -12.89 4.92 -9.07
CA LEU A 43 -13.89 3.97 -9.53
C LEU A 43 -14.87 3.62 -8.40
N PRO A 44 -16.19 3.87 -8.57
CA PRO A 44 -17.15 3.86 -7.47
C PRO A 44 -17.44 2.47 -6.91
N SER A 45 -17.23 1.41 -7.69
CA SER A 45 -17.44 0.02 -7.25
C SER A 45 -16.15 -0.72 -6.93
N LEU A 46 -14.97 -0.11 -7.12
CA LEU A 46 -13.70 -0.82 -7.01
C LEU A 46 -13.37 -1.12 -5.55
N LYS A 47 -13.30 -2.41 -5.25
CA LYS A 47 -13.04 -2.96 -3.91
C LYS A 47 -11.68 -3.63 -3.79
N ARG A 48 -11.14 -4.15 -4.89
CA ARG A 48 -9.88 -4.90 -4.90
C ARG A 48 -9.00 -4.42 -6.03
N LEU A 49 -7.80 -4.00 -5.68
CA LEU A 49 -6.79 -3.54 -6.62
C LEU A 49 -5.47 -4.27 -6.34
N TYR A 50 -5.00 -5.03 -7.32
CA TYR A 50 -3.74 -5.77 -7.25
C TYR A 50 -2.74 -5.18 -8.24
N LEU A 51 -1.61 -4.71 -7.73
CA LEU A 51 -0.56 -4.02 -8.47
C LEU A 51 0.82 -4.62 -8.20
N SER A 52 0.88 -5.80 -7.59
CA SER A 52 2.15 -6.37 -7.17
C SER A 52 3.04 -6.76 -8.36
N GLN A 53 4.36 -6.76 -8.18
CA GLN A 53 5.33 -7.10 -9.23
C GLN A 53 5.22 -6.19 -10.47
N ASN A 54 5.22 -4.87 -10.22
CA ASN A 54 5.39 -3.80 -11.20
C ASN A 54 6.55 -2.90 -10.75
N GLN A 55 7.77 -3.41 -10.77
CA GLN A 55 8.98 -2.81 -10.15
C GLN A 55 9.28 -1.34 -10.52
N ASN A 56 8.76 -0.84 -11.65
CA ASN A 56 9.00 0.54 -12.11
C ASN A 56 7.82 1.49 -11.82
N ILE A 57 6.80 1.04 -11.08
CA ILE A 57 5.57 1.79 -10.90
C ILE A 57 5.75 2.97 -9.95
N ASN A 58 5.49 4.19 -10.43
CA ASN A 58 5.41 5.35 -9.55
C ASN A 58 4.02 5.46 -8.90
N ILE A 59 3.75 4.58 -7.94
CA ILE A 59 2.46 4.55 -7.23
C ILE A 59 2.27 5.75 -6.30
N VAL A 60 3.37 6.29 -5.74
CA VAL A 60 3.33 7.45 -4.85
C VAL A 60 2.80 8.67 -5.59
N GLU A 61 3.38 8.99 -6.75
CA GLU A 61 2.91 10.08 -7.62
C GLU A 61 1.46 9.85 -8.07
N THR A 62 1.12 8.62 -8.46
CA THR A 62 -0.25 8.31 -8.91
C THR A 62 -1.28 8.56 -7.79
N VAL A 63 -0.98 8.13 -6.56
CA VAL A 63 -1.87 8.35 -5.41
C VAL A 63 -1.96 9.83 -5.04
N GLU A 64 -0.86 10.58 -5.14
CA GLU A 64 -0.86 12.03 -4.92
C GLU A 64 -1.76 12.73 -5.93
N GLU A 65 -1.66 12.40 -7.22
CA GLU A 65 -2.54 12.91 -8.27
C GLU A 65 -4.01 12.54 -8.07
N ALA A 66 -4.28 11.37 -7.49
CA ALA A 66 -5.63 10.88 -7.23
C ALA A 66 -6.21 11.36 -5.90
N SER A 67 -5.46 12.05 -5.05
CA SER A 67 -5.91 12.39 -3.70
C SER A 67 -7.04 13.44 -3.73
N PRO A 68 -8.17 13.25 -3.01
CA PRO A 68 -8.48 12.11 -2.16
C PRO A 68 -8.97 10.87 -2.94
N ILE A 69 -8.59 9.69 -2.46
CA ILE A 69 -9.10 8.41 -2.97
C ILE A 69 -10.58 8.26 -2.61
N THR A 70 -11.43 7.94 -3.59
CA THR A 70 -12.89 7.76 -3.39
C THR A 70 -13.37 6.34 -3.65
N SER A 71 -12.55 5.50 -4.30
CA SER A 71 -12.85 4.08 -4.46
C SER A 71 -12.99 3.41 -3.08
N PRO A 72 -14.06 2.61 -2.86
CA PRO A 72 -14.29 1.91 -1.60
C PRO A 72 -13.42 0.65 -1.49
N LEU A 73 -12.10 0.81 -1.57
CA LEU A 73 -11.15 -0.29 -1.55
C LEU A 73 -11.23 -1.04 -0.22
N GLU A 74 -11.40 -2.36 -0.32
CA GLU A 74 -11.35 -3.33 0.77
C GLU A 74 -9.99 -4.06 0.80
N SER A 75 -9.34 -4.20 -0.36
CA SER A 75 -8.02 -4.82 -0.51
C SER A 75 -7.17 -4.03 -1.49
N LEU A 76 -5.95 -3.71 -1.08
CA LEU A 76 -4.94 -3.07 -1.92
C LEU A 76 -3.63 -3.87 -1.81
N ASP A 77 -3.09 -4.29 -2.95
CA ASP A 77 -1.80 -4.97 -3.03
C ASP A 77 -0.83 -4.17 -3.88
N ILE A 78 0.25 -3.72 -3.25
CA ILE A 78 1.34 -2.95 -3.85
C ILE A 78 2.70 -3.61 -3.55
N GLY A 79 2.70 -4.91 -3.24
CA GLY A 79 3.91 -5.64 -2.91
C GLY A 79 4.85 -5.82 -4.10
N PHE A 80 6.14 -6.03 -3.83
CA PHE A 80 7.16 -6.29 -4.86
C PHE A 80 7.21 -5.22 -5.96
N ASN A 81 7.13 -3.95 -5.55
CA ASN A 81 7.15 -2.79 -6.45
C ASN A 81 8.39 -1.91 -6.23
N ASP A 82 9.40 -2.42 -5.52
CA ASP A 82 10.65 -1.72 -5.19
C ASP A 82 10.41 -0.33 -4.56
N LEU A 83 9.35 -0.21 -3.76
CA LEU A 83 8.99 1.05 -3.12
C LEU A 83 9.98 1.41 -2.00
N GLU A 84 10.47 2.65 -2.05
CA GLU A 84 11.27 3.28 -0.98
C GLU A 84 10.39 4.00 0.06
N THR A 85 9.18 4.41 -0.34
CA THR A 85 8.20 5.05 0.55
C THR A 85 6.80 4.55 0.23
N LEU A 86 5.92 4.53 1.24
CA LEU A 86 4.52 4.19 1.04
C LEU A 86 3.73 5.40 0.52
N PRO A 87 2.76 5.21 -0.40
CA PRO A 87 1.88 6.28 -0.83
C PRO A 87 0.98 6.74 0.33
N ASN A 88 0.71 8.05 0.41
CA ASN A 88 -0.24 8.59 1.38
C ASN A 88 -1.68 8.35 0.88
N LEU A 89 -2.30 7.26 1.36
CA LEU A 89 -3.66 6.88 0.98
C LEU A 89 -4.75 7.76 1.61
N GLY A 90 -4.42 8.65 2.55
CA GLY A 90 -5.39 9.43 3.30
C GLY A 90 -6.30 8.56 4.16
N ILE A 91 -7.59 8.90 4.24
CA ILE A 91 -8.58 8.17 5.05
C ILE A 91 -9.22 7.08 4.19
N MET A 92 -8.95 5.82 4.53
CA MET A 92 -9.47 4.63 3.83
C MET A 92 -10.33 3.80 4.79
N PRO A 93 -11.61 4.17 5.00
CA PRO A 93 -12.43 3.58 6.05
C PRO A 93 -12.84 2.13 5.74
N TYR A 94 -12.75 1.69 4.49
CA TYR A 94 -13.15 0.35 4.07
C TYR A 94 -11.98 -0.61 3.88
N LEU A 95 -10.73 -0.14 3.92
CA LEU A 95 -9.58 -0.98 3.63
C LEU A 95 -9.35 -1.98 4.76
N LEU A 96 -9.41 -3.27 4.44
CA LEU A 96 -9.26 -4.38 5.38
C LEU A 96 -7.92 -5.08 5.23
N LEU A 97 -7.41 -5.16 4.00
CA LEU A 97 -6.14 -5.81 3.67
C LEU A 97 -5.27 -4.83 2.88
N TYR A 98 -4.07 -4.62 3.38
CA TYR A 98 -3.03 -3.85 2.69
C TYR A 98 -1.77 -4.70 2.58
N ASN A 99 -1.35 -5.00 1.35
CA ASN A 99 -0.14 -5.76 1.10
C ASN A 99 0.98 -4.84 0.61
N ILE A 100 2.06 -4.78 1.39
CA ILE A 100 3.28 -4.02 1.14
C ILE A 100 4.53 -4.91 1.09
N SER A 101 4.35 -6.24 1.05
CA SER A 101 5.43 -7.23 1.05
C SER A 101 6.46 -6.99 -0.05
N GLY A 102 7.71 -7.40 0.19
CA GLY A 102 8.75 -7.36 -0.84
C GLY A 102 9.15 -5.97 -1.34
N ASN A 103 8.87 -4.90 -0.57
CA ASN A 103 9.38 -3.55 -0.83
C ASN A 103 10.60 -3.24 0.07
N ASN A 104 11.33 -2.17 -0.26
CA ASN A 104 12.55 -1.74 0.43
C ASN A 104 12.41 -0.30 0.93
N LEU A 105 11.70 -0.12 2.04
CA LEU A 105 11.31 1.19 2.54
C LEU A 105 12.46 1.90 3.29
N ASP A 106 12.61 3.20 3.14
CA ASP A 106 13.60 4.00 3.87
C ASP A 106 13.13 4.40 5.28
N ASN A 107 11.81 4.42 5.49
CA ASN A 107 11.17 4.59 6.79
C ASN A 107 9.71 4.13 6.69
N MET A 108 9.12 3.78 7.83
CA MET A 108 7.67 3.56 7.94
C MET A 108 7.16 4.23 9.21
N GLU A 109 6.15 5.07 9.08
CA GLU A 109 5.61 5.86 10.18
C GLU A 109 4.14 5.50 10.45
N ILE A 110 3.67 5.81 11.67
CA ILE A 110 2.25 5.59 12.02
C ILE A 110 1.32 6.29 11.02
N LYS A 111 1.73 7.45 10.47
CA LYS A 111 0.92 8.20 9.49
C LYS A 111 0.57 7.38 8.24
N ASP A 112 1.44 6.44 7.85
CA ASP A 112 1.28 5.63 6.63
C ASP A 112 0.13 4.62 6.76
N VAL A 113 -0.28 4.31 8.00
CA VAL A 113 -1.35 3.36 8.31
C VAL A 113 -2.48 3.94 9.17
N ALA A 114 -2.30 5.14 9.73
CA ALA A 114 -3.25 5.76 10.66
C ALA A 114 -4.63 6.01 10.03
N GLY A 115 -4.67 6.35 8.74
CA GLY A 115 -5.91 6.59 7.99
C GLY A 115 -6.65 5.33 7.58
N LEU A 116 -6.07 4.14 7.75
CA LEU A 116 -6.64 2.84 7.38
C LEU A 116 -7.53 2.33 8.52
N CYS A 117 -8.64 3.03 8.80
CA CYS A 117 -9.37 2.95 10.07
C CYS A 117 -9.87 1.55 10.46
N ASN A 118 -10.11 0.66 9.49
CA ASN A 118 -10.62 -0.70 9.70
C ASN A 118 -9.65 -1.79 9.22
N LEU A 119 -8.36 -1.46 9.08
CA LEU A 119 -7.35 -2.40 8.64
C LEU A 119 -7.32 -3.63 9.56
N LYS A 120 -7.45 -4.81 8.97
CA LYS A 120 -7.40 -6.09 9.68
C LYS A 120 -6.07 -6.79 9.45
N THR A 121 -5.45 -6.59 8.30
CA THR A 121 -4.23 -7.29 7.91
C THR A 121 -3.33 -6.37 7.10
N LEU A 122 -2.10 -6.20 7.60
CA LEU A 122 -0.98 -5.63 6.89
C LEU A 122 -0.06 -6.80 6.51
N VAL A 123 0.07 -7.10 5.22
CA VAL A 123 0.99 -8.13 4.74
C VAL A 123 2.34 -7.46 4.46
N ASN A 124 3.35 -7.81 5.26
CA ASN A 124 4.68 -7.23 5.21
C ASN A 124 5.77 -8.32 5.14
N ASP A 125 5.51 -9.43 4.47
CA ASP A 125 6.50 -10.49 4.26
C ASP A 125 7.65 -10.01 3.37
N ASN A 126 8.87 -10.48 3.61
CA ASN A 126 10.07 -10.11 2.83
C ASN A 126 10.28 -8.59 2.62
N PHE A 127 9.72 -7.75 3.48
CA PHE A 127 9.95 -6.31 3.42
C PHE A 127 11.24 -5.98 4.16
N THR A 128 12.00 -5.05 3.62
CA THR A 128 13.11 -4.40 4.33
C THR A 128 12.71 -2.97 4.62
N THR A 129 13.07 -2.50 5.81
CA THR A 129 12.92 -1.10 6.14
C THR A 129 14.15 -0.64 6.90
N TYR A 130 14.67 0.52 6.53
CA TYR A 130 15.59 1.25 7.38
C TYR A 130 14.78 2.13 8.33
N PHE A 131 15.21 2.27 9.57
CA PHE A 131 14.61 3.23 10.51
C PHE A 131 15.73 4.13 11.01
N THR A 132 15.66 5.41 10.70
CA THR A 132 16.65 6.38 11.19
C THR A 132 16.63 6.48 12.71
N ASN A 133 15.45 6.35 13.32
CA ASN A 133 15.25 6.24 14.75
C ASN A 133 14.69 4.86 15.10
N PRO A 134 15.39 4.03 15.90
CA PRO A 134 14.89 2.71 16.28
C PRO A 134 13.55 2.73 17.01
N CYS A 135 13.17 3.85 17.64
CA CYS A 135 11.87 4.00 18.27
C CYS A 135 10.70 4.05 17.29
N ASP A 136 10.92 4.45 16.04
CA ASP A 136 9.84 4.49 15.04
C ASP A 136 9.34 3.07 14.74
N CYS A 137 10.26 2.11 14.61
CA CYS A 137 9.95 0.69 14.48
C CYS A 137 9.11 0.16 15.65
N TRP A 138 9.53 0.47 16.88
CA TRP A 138 8.80 0.04 18.08
C TRP A 138 7.42 0.69 18.16
N ASN A 139 7.30 1.97 17.83
CA ASN A 139 6.06 2.73 17.88
C ASN A 139 5.03 2.21 16.88
N ILE A 140 5.41 2.01 15.63
CA ILE A 140 4.49 1.50 14.62
C ILE A 140 4.11 0.04 14.89
N GLN A 141 5.07 -0.79 15.33
CA GLN A 141 4.78 -2.17 15.77
C GLN A 141 3.77 -2.20 16.92
N ARG A 142 3.96 -1.37 17.95
CA ARG A 142 3.05 -1.26 19.08
C ARG A 142 1.67 -0.78 18.63
N TRP A 143 1.62 0.25 17.79
CA TRP A 143 0.37 0.80 17.26
C TRP A 143 -0.44 -0.28 16.51
N LEU A 144 0.20 -1.07 15.64
CA LEU A 144 -0.43 -2.18 14.92
C LEU A 144 -1.00 -3.23 15.88
N LYS A 145 -0.26 -3.58 16.93
CA LYS A 145 -0.71 -4.52 17.98
C LYS A 145 -1.92 -3.98 18.75
N GLU A 146 -1.90 -2.71 19.16
CA GLU A 146 -3.01 -2.06 19.88
C GLU A 146 -4.28 -2.00 19.02
N LYS A 147 -4.11 -1.78 17.71
CA LYS A 147 -5.20 -1.82 16.72
C LYS A 147 -5.63 -3.24 16.34
N LYS A 148 -4.99 -4.28 16.87
CA LYS A 148 -5.26 -5.69 16.56
C LYS A 148 -5.14 -6.01 15.07
N VAL A 149 -4.26 -5.29 14.36
CA VAL A 149 -3.91 -5.57 12.98
C VAL A 149 -3.06 -6.84 12.96
N LYS A 150 -3.33 -7.76 12.04
CA LYS A 150 -2.46 -8.91 11.78
C LYS A 150 -1.30 -8.48 10.89
N PHE A 151 -0.07 -8.77 11.28
CA PHE A 151 1.15 -8.48 10.53
C PHE A 151 2.28 -9.41 10.98
N MET A 152 3.36 -9.49 10.20
CA MET A 152 4.59 -10.14 10.60
C MET A 152 5.41 -9.18 11.47
N GLU A 153 5.79 -9.61 12.68
CA GLU A 153 6.56 -8.77 13.60
C GLU A 153 7.87 -8.28 12.97
N MET A 154 8.13 -6.99 13.13
CA MET A 154 9.31 -6.34 12.61
C MET A 154 10.48 -6.57 13.56
N LEU A 155 11.64 -6.89 12.98
CA LEU A 155 12.89 -7.01 13.73
C LEU A 155 13.45 -5.61 14.01
N CYS A 156 12.95 -4.97 15.07
CA CYS A 156 13.46 -3.68 15.52
C CYS A 156 14.82 -3.86 16.21
N GLU A 157 15.80 -3.00 15.88
CA GLU A 157 17.11 -3.03 16.53
C GLU A 157 17.00 -2.85 18.05
N VAL A 158 17.85 -3.59 18.79
CA VAL A 158 17.87 -3.57 20.25
C VAL A 158 18.59 -2.33 20.72
N GLN A 159 17.91 -1.47 21.48
CA GLN A 159 18.58 -0.36 22.16
C GLN A 159 19.25 -0.80 23.46
N THR A 160 20.51 -0.38 23.66
CA THR A 160 21.17 -0.46 24.96
C THR A 160 20.61 0.63 25.88
N GLN A 161 19.70 0.23 26.77
CA GLN A 161 19.13 1.01 27.90
C GLN A 161 18.32 2.27 27.55
N GLY A 162 16.99 2.19 27.70
CA GLY A 162 16.17 3.34 28.11
C GLY A 162 15.14 3.88 27.12
N LYS A 163 14.07 3.09 26.89
CA LYS A 163 12.68 3.53 26.73
C LYS A 163 12.36 4.48 25.56
N CYS A 164 11.78 3.93 24.49
CA CYS A 164 10.85 4.64 23.60
C CYS A 164 9.54 5.06 24.32
N GLU A 165 9.56 5.28 25.64
CA GLU A 165 8.44 5.79 26.42
C GLU A 165 8.48 7.32 26.42
N GLN A 166 7.53 7.92 25.69
CA GLN A 166 6.84 9.13 26.10
C GLN A 166 5.34 8.85 26.07
#